data_AF-A0A5C5RL54-F1
#
_entry.id   AF-A0A5C5RL54-F1
#
_cell.length_a   1.000
_cell.length_b   1.000
_cell.length_c   1.000
_cell.angle_alpha   90.00
_cell.angle_beta   90.00
_cell.angle_gamma   90.00
#
_symmetry.space_group_name_H-M   'P 1'
#
loop_
_entity.id
_entity.type
_entity.pdbx_description
1 polymer ?
#
loop_
_entity_poly.entity_id
_entity_poly.type
_entity_poly.pdbx_seq_one_letter_code
_entity_poly.pdbx_strand_id
1 'polypeptide(L)'
;MGTKIDPAAVSKAGGSYSTVADNLGTIASRIRGFTATAGHFGREYSAEGAAYAGAMETLAKGVDAWQLGARACGTGLTTSASAHTTTDDSGAAAVNGV
;
A
#
# COMPACT_ATOMS: atom_id res chain seq x y z
N MET A 1 4.48 1.04 -32.91
CA MET A 1 4.60 -0.30 -32.31
C MET A 1 4.23 -0.16 -30.84
N GLY A 2 2.95 -0.35 -30.50
CA GLY A 2 2.48 -0.19 -29.13
C GLY A 2 3.03 -1.33 -28.27
N THR A 3 3.60 -1.00 -27.11
CA THR A 3 3.95 -2.00 -26.11
C THR A 3 2.67 -2.75 -25.74
N LYS A 4 2.60 -4.04 -26.07
CA LYS A 4 1.52 -4.92 -25.60
C LYS A 4 1.57 -4.95 -24.08
N ILE A 5 0.82 -4.07 -23.42
CA ILE A 5 0.49 -4.24 -22.01
C ILE A 5 -0.34 -5.52 -21.92
N ASP A 6 0.04 -6.41 -21.01
CA ASP A 6 -0.77 -7.55 -20.59
C ASP A 6 -1.69 -7.06 -19.45
N PRO A 7 -2.98 -6.79 -19.70
CA PRO A 7 -3.87 -6.23 -18.69
C PRO A 7 -4.06 -7.17 -17.51
N ALA A 8 -3.98 -8.50 -17.72
CA ALA A 8 -4.13 -9.47 -16.65
C ALA A 8 -2.92 -9.43 -15.70
N ALA A 9 -1.70 -9.36 -16.24
CA ALA A 9 -0.49 -9.21 -15.44
C ALA A 9 -0.47 -7.88 -14.66
N VAL A 10 -0.90 -6.78 -15.29
CA VAL A 10 -0.98 -5.46 -14.65
C VAL A 10 -2.03 -5.45 -13.54
N SER A 11 -3.21 -6.03 -13.78
CA SER A 11 -4.26 -6.16 -12.76
C SER A 11 -3.79 -7.01 -11.57
N LYS A 12 -3.08 -8.11 -11.83
CA LYS A 12 -2.47 -8.95 -10.78
C LYS A 12 -1.44 -8.19 -9.94
N ALA A 13 -0.62 -7.36 -10.57
CA ALA A 13 0.31 -6.49 -9.86
C ALA A 13 -0.44 -5.49 -8.97
N GLY A 14 -1.52 -4.88 -9.49
CA GLY A 14 -2.40 -3.99 -8.71
C GLY A 14 -3.02 -4.66 -7.47
N GLY A 15 -3.50 -5.90 -7.63
CA GLY A 15 -3.99 -6.72 -6.52
C GLY A 15 -2.90 -7.01 -5.47
N SER A 16 -1.68 -7.31 -5.92
CA SER A 16 -0.54 -7.56 -5.02
C SER A 16 -0.17 -6.33 -4.18
N TYR A 17 -0.20 -5.13 -4.78
CA TYR A 17 -0.01 -3.87 -4.05
C TYR A 17 -1.12 -3.62 -3.02
N SER A 18 -2.36 -3.97 -3.34
CA SER A 18 -3.47 -3.89 -2.38
C SER A 18 -3.26 -4.81 -1.18
N THR A 19 -2.81 -6.05 -1.41
CA THR A 19 -2.44 -6.98 -0.33
C THR A 19 -1.28 -6.44 0.52
N VAL A 20 -0.26 -5.85 -0.10
CA VAL A 20 0.85 -5.20 0.62
C VAL A 20 0.31 -4.07 1.51
N ALA A 21 -0.60 -3.24 1.01
CA ALA A 21 -1.21 -2.19 1.81
C ALA A 21 -1.96 -2.72 3.04
N ASP A 22 -2.72 -3.81 2.90
CA ASP A 22 -3.45 -4.41 4.02
C ASP A 22 -2.50 -4.97 5.09
N ASN A 23 -1.41 -5.60 4.66
CA ASN A 23 -0.35 -6.06 5.54
C ASN A 23 0.31 -4.89 6.28
N LEU A 24 0.60 -3.79 5.58
CA LEU A 24 1.18 -2.58 6.18
C LEU A 24 0.24 -1.96 7.22
N GLY A 25 -1.08 -1.92 6.96
CA GLY A 25 -2.06 -1.44 7.94
C GLY A 25 -2.12 -2.29 9.21
N THR A 26 -1.97 -3.61 9.07
CA THR A 26 -1.85 -4.53 10.21
C THR A 26 -0.56 -4.25 11.00
N ILE A 27 0.56 -4.02 10.32
CA ILE A 27 1.85 -3.71 10.95
C ILE A 27 1.79 -2.37 11.69
N ALA A 28 1.26 -1.31 11.07
CA ALA A 28 1.10 0.00 11.71
C ALA A 28 0.25 -0.10 12.98
N SER A 29 -0.84 -0.88 12.93
CA SER A 29 -1.69 -1.13 14.10
C SER A 29 -0.94 -1.86 15.22
N ARG A 30 -0.11 -2.86 14.87
CA ARG A 30 0.74 -3.56 15.86
C ARG A 30 1.78 -2.64 16.49
N ILE A 31 2.41 -1.77 15.70
CA ILE A 31 3.39 -0.78 16.21
C ILE A 31 2.71 0.19 17.17
N ARG A 32 1.52 0.70 16.81
CA ARG A 32 0.73 1.57 17.71
C ARG A 32 0.26 0.85 18.99
N GLY A 33 0.11 -0.47 18.92
CA GLY A 33 -0.17 -1.32 20.08
C GLY A 33 1.00 -1.41 21.08
N PHE A 34 2.24 -1.06 20.69
CA PHE A 34 3.34 -0.91 21.63
C PHE A 34 3.21 0.39 22.41
N THR A 35 2.50 0.34 23.54
CA THR A 35 2.33 1.47 24.48
C THR A 35 3.54 1.59 25.42
N ALA A 36 4.75 1.65 24.87
CA ALA A 36 5.93 1.92 25.66
C ALA A 36 5.86 3.35 26.21
N THR A 37 5.93 3.52 27.53
CA THR A 37 5.93 4.84 28.17
C THR A 37 7.18 4.97 29.04
N ALA A 38 7.57 6.20 29.39
CA ALA A 38 8.69 6.45 30.29
C ALA A 38 8.64 5.61 31.59
N GLY A 39 7.43 5.33 32.10
CA GLY A 39 7.23 4.51 33.30
C GLY A 39 7.56 3.02 33.11
N HIS A 40 7.53 2.50 31.87
CA HIS A 40 7.83 1.10 31.57
C HIS A 40 9.33 0.76 31.62
N PHE A 41 10.21 1.77 31.55
CA PHE A 41 11.66 1.57 31.54
C PHE A 41 12.31 1.82 32.91
N GLY A 42 11.51 2.23 33.91
CA GLY A 42 12.00 2.60 35.23
C GLY A 42 12.50 4.04 35.30
N ARG A 43 12.65 4.57 36.52
CA ARG A 43 12.91 6.00 36.77
C ARG A 43 14.23 6.49 36.13
N GLU A 44 15.26 5.66 36.13
CA GLU A 44 16.58 5.97 35.57
C GLU A 44 16.60 6.00 34.04
N TYR A 45 15.65 5.33 33.37
CA TYR A 45 15.59 5.23 31.91
C TYR A 45 14.34 5.91 31.32
N SER A 46 13.77 6.85 32.07
CA SER A 46 12.52 7.52 31.69
C SER A 46 12.66 8.35 30.40
N ALA A 47 13.84 8.93 30.17
CA ALA A 47 14.14 9.68 28.95
C ALA A 47 14.26 8.76 27.73
N GLU A 48 14.95 7.63 27.87
CA GLU A 48 15.10 6.58 26.85
C GLU A 48 13.75 5.97 26.51
N GLY A 49 12.91 5.74 27.51
CA GLY A 49 11.54 5.26 27.32
C GLY A 49 10.67 6.23 26.53
N ALA A 50 10.79 7.54 26.80
CA ALA A 50 10.10 8.57 26.03
C ALA A 50 10.62 8.66 24.57
N ALA A 51 11.94 8.57 24.38
CA ALA A 51 12.56 8.56 23.07
C ALA A 51 12.13 7.32 22.24
N TYR A 52 12.09 6.15 22.87
CA TYR A 52 11.60 4.92 22.27
C TYR A 52 10.12 5.04 21.85
N ALA A 53 9.26 5.60 22.71
CA ALA A 53 7.86 5.83 22.39
C ALA A 53 7.70 6.74 21.16
N GLY A 54 8.44 7.86 21.12
CA GLY A 54 8.43 8.77 19.97
C GLY A 54 8.97 8.13 18.68
N ALA A 55 9.96 7.24 18.79
CA ALA A 55 10.46 6.47 17.66
C ALA A 55 9.41 5.48 17.12
N MET A 56 8.67 4.80 17.99
CA MET A 56 7.58 3.90 17.59
C MET A 56 6.43 4.67 16.91
N GLU A 57 6.09 5.85 17.42
CA GLU A 57 5.07 6.70 16.77
C GLU A 57 5.51 7.15 15.38
N THR A 58 6.78 7.56 15.23
CA THR A 58 7.36 7.96 13.94
C THR A 58 7.37 6.80 12.95
N LEU A 59 7.75 5.61 13.42
CA LEU A 59 7.72 4.39 12.62
C LEU A 59 6.31 4.06 12.15
N ALA A 60 5.31 4.14 13.03
CA ALA A 60 3.91 3.91 12.67
C ALA A 60 3.43 4.86 11.57
N LYS A 61 3.75 6.16 11.68
CA LYS A 61 3.43 7.17 10.65
C LYS A 61 4.09 6.85 9.30
N GLY A 62 5.35 6.40 9.33
CA GLY A 62 6.06 5.96 8.12
C GLY A 62 5.40 4.76 7.45
N VAL A 63 4.97 3.77 8.25
CA VAL A 63 4.24 2.60 7.74
C VAL A 63 2.86 2.99 7.19
N ASP A 64 2.13 3.90 7.84
CA ASP A 64 0.85 4.42 7.34
C ASP A 64 1.04 5.14 5.98
N ALA A 65 2.11 5.94 5.83
CA ALA A 65 2.42 6.60 4.56
C ALA A 65 2.74 5.58 3.44
N TRP A 66 3.50 4.52 3.77
CA TRP A 66 3.78 3.46 2.82
C TRP A 66 2.51 2.68 2.44
N GLN A 67 1.64 2.38 3.40
CA GLN A 67 0.34 1.77 3.14
C GLN A 67 -0.46 2.59 2.12
N LEU A 68 -0.55 3.90 2.31
CA LEU A 68 -1.26 4.79 1.39
C LEU A 68 -0.66 4.77 -0.02
N GLY A 69 0.68 4.82 -0.12
CA GLY A 69 1.39 4.72 -1.40
C GLY A 69 1.13 3.38 -2.10
N ALA A 70 1.16 2.27 -1.36
CA ALA A 70 0.86 0.94 -1.89
C ALA A 70 -0.57 0.85 -2.42
N ARG A 71 -1.57 1.41 -1.71
CA ARG A 71 -2.95 1.48 -2.20
C ARG A 71 -3.06 2.29 -3.49
N ALA A 72 -2.43 3.46 -3.52
CA ALA A 72 -2.45 4.33 -4.70
C ALA A 72 -1.85 3.64 -5.93
N CYS A 73 -0.70 2.98 -5.77
CA CYS A 73 -0.10 2.16 -6.83
C CYS A 73 -1.02 1.02 -7.27
N GLY A 74 -1.63 0.31 -6.32
CA GLY A 74 -2.58 -0.76 -6.60
C GLY A 74 -3.77 -0.29 -7.44
N THR A 75 -4.44 0.76 -7.01
CA THR A 75 -5.58 1.37 -7.71
C THR A 75 -5.18 1.87 -9.11
N GLY A 76 -4.02 2.52 -9.24
CA GLY A 76 -3.52 3.01 -10.53
C GLY A 76 -3.30 1.88 -11.54
N LEU A 77 -2.68 0.78 -11.10
CA LEU A 77 -2.45 -0.39 -11.94
C LEU A 77 -3.76 -1.06 -12.35
N THR A 78 -4.68 -1.29 -11.41
CA THR A 78 -6.00 -1.87 -11.72
C THR A 78 -6.78 -0.99 -12.70
N THR A 79 -6.78 0.33 -12.51
CA THR A 79 -7.44 1.29 -13.41
C THR A 79 -6.82 1.24 -14.81
N SER A 80 -5.48 1.21 -14.89
CA SER A 80 -4.76 1.10 -16.16
C SER A 80 -5.12 -0.19 -16.90
N ALA A 81 -5.14 -1.33 -16.21
CA ALA A 81 -5.56 -2.61 -16.79
C ALA A 81 -7.00 -2.55 -17.35
N SER A 82 -7.95 -2.01 -16.58
CA SER A 82 -9.34 -1.86 -17.02
C SER A 82 -9.48 -0.95 -18.25
N ALA A 83 -8.71 0.15 -18.32
CA ALA A 83 -8.72 1.04 -19.47
C ALA A 83 -8.19 0.37 -20.74
N HIS A 84 -7.14 -0.44 -20.61
CA HIS A 84 -6.62 -1.23 -21.72
C HIS A 84 -7.64 -2.26 -22.23
N THR A 85 -8.25 -3.04 -21.34
CA THR A 85 -9.29 -4.00 -21.72
C THR A 85 -10.47 -3.32 -22.43
N THR A 86 -10.95 -2.19 -21.91
CA THR A 86 -12.06 -1.44 -22.53
C THR A 86 -11.70 -0.94 -23.93
N THR A 87 -10.47 -0.46 -24.10
CA THR A 87 -9.96 0.03 -25.40
C THR A 87 -9.87 -1.10 -26.41
N ASP A 88 -9.35 -2.26 -25.99
CA ASP A 88 -9.21 -3.44 -26.83
C ASP A 88 -10.59 -3.99 -27.23
N ASP A 89 -11.54 -4.10 -26.30
CA ASP A 89 -12.90 -4.55 -26.56
C ASP A 89 -13.64 -3.62 -27.53
N SER A 90 -13.51 -2.31 -27.36
CA SER A 90 -14.10 -1.29 -28.25
C SER A 90 -13.50 -1.36 -29.65
N GLY A 91 -12.17 -1.56 -29.74
CA GLY A 91 -11.49 -1.75 -31.01
C GLY A 91 -11.92 -3.03 -31.73
N ALA A 92 -12.08 -4.12 -30.97
CA ALA A 92 -12.57 -5.39 -31.50
C ALA A 92 -14.01 -5.29 -32.03
N ALA A 93 -14.90 -4.59 -31.31
CA ALA A 93 -16.26 -4.33 -31.76
C ALA A 93 -16.29 -3.53 -33.08
N ALA A 94 -15.48 -2.45 -33.16
CA ALA A 94 -15.38 -1.63 -34.36
C ALA A 94 -14.86 -2.40 -35.59
N VAL A 95 -13.97 -3.38 -35.40
CA VAL A 95 -13.46 -4.24 -36.49
C VAL A 95 -14.46 -5.35 -36.85
N ASN A 96 -15.10 -5.96 -35.86
CA ASN A 96 -15.98 -7.10 -36.06
C ASN A 96 -17.42 -6.69 -36.45
N GLY A 97 -17.74 -5.40 -36.43
CA GLY A 97 -19.03 -4.86 -36.86
C GLY A 97 -20.20 -5.23 -35.94
N VAL A 98 -19.92 -5.47 -34.65
CA VAL A 98 -20.92 -5.71 -33.58
C VAL A 98 -21.13 -4.47 -32.74
#